data_AF-A0A0N0DRW5-F1
#
_entry.id   AF-A0A0N0DRW5-F1
#
_cell.length_a   1.000
_cell.length_b   1.000
_cell.length_c   1.000
_cell.angle_alpha   90.00
_cell.angle_beta   90.00
_cell.angle_gamma   90.00
#
_symmetry.space_group_name_H-M   'P 1'
#
loop_
_entity.id
_entity.type
_entity.pdbx_description
1 polymer ?
#
loop_
_entity_poly.entity_id
_entity_poly.type
_entity_poly.pdbx_seq_one_letter_code
_entity_poly.pdbx_strand_id
1 'polypeptide(L)'
;MQAQMALQQSMEQYIMLDFANIVLEQCWDTCYDRNLTRAELASGDIPDVKFQKMDACARKCVGRHFEVMKLMMESREIRAKEEAQGLAPGTLSQPS
;
A
#
# COMPACT_ATOMS: atom_id res chain seq x y z
N MET A 1 31.80 0.61 -9.52
CA MET A 1 30.68 1.56 -9.66
C MET A 1 29.48 1.00 -10.42
N GLN A 2 29.61 0.51 -11.67
CA GLN A 2 28.46 -0.04 -12.43
C GLN A 2 27.74 -1.21 -11.74
N ALA A 3 28.47 -2.18 -11.19
CA ALA A 3 27.88 -3.31 -10.47
C ALA A 3 27.11 -2.87 -9.20
N GLN A 4 27.60 -1.83 -8.51
CA GLN A 4 26.96 -1.30 -7.31
C GLN A 4 25.65 -0.56 -7.64
N MET A 5 25.61 0.18 -8.75
CA MET A 5 24.36 0.79 -9.24
C MET A 5 23.34 -0.26 -9.70
N ALA A 6 23.77 -1.32 -10.39
CA ALA A 6 22.87 -2.40 -10.80
C ALA A 6 22.25 -3.15 -9.60
N LEU A 7 23.03 -3.33 -8.53
CA LEU A 7 22.58 -3.97 -7.29
C LEU A 7 21.57 -3.10 -6.53
N GLN A 8 21.76 -1.78 -6.53
CA GLN A 8 20.78 -0.84 -6.00
C GLN A 8 19.49 -0.84 -6.83
N GLN A 9 19.65 -0.88 -8.16
CA GLN A 9 18.64 -1.18 -9.19
C GLN A 9 17.66 -2.28 -8.75
N SER A 10 18.23 -3.47 -8.55
CA SER A 10 17.47 -4.68 -8.24
C SER A 10 16.87 -4.67 -6.84
N MET A 11 17.54 -4.07 -5.85
CA MET A 11 17.00 -3.92 -4.50
C MET A 11 15.75 -3.05 -4.49
N GLU A 12 15.75 -1.91 -5.18
CA GLU A 12 14.58 -1.03 -5.28
C GLU A 12 13.39 -1.74 -5.93
N GLN A 13 13.64 -2.50 -7.00
CA GLN A 13 12.60 -3.32 -7.64
C GLN A 13 12.06 -4.41 -6.73
N TYR A 14 12.93 -5.10 -5.99
CA TYR A 14 12.51 -6.13 -5.03
C TYR A 14 11.64 -5.56 -3.92
N ILE A 15 12.03 -4.41 -3.36
CA ILE A 15 11.24 -3.73 -2.31
C ILE A 15 9.86 -3.33 -2.84
N MET A 16 9.77 -2.83 -4.08
CA MET A 16 8.48 -2.49 -4.70
C MET A 16 7.60 -3.73 -4.90
N LEU A 17 8.18 -4.86 -5.31
CA LEU A 17 7.46 -6.12 -5.49
C LEU A 17 6.96 -6.68 -4.14
N ASP A 18 7.80 -6.65 -3.12
CA ASP A 18 7.43 -7.09 -1.77
C ASP A 18 6.28 -6.23 -1.21
N PHE A 19 6.38 -4.91 -1.38
CA PHE A 19 5.30 -4.00 -1.02
C PHE A 19 4.01 -4.30 -1.80
N ALA A 20 4.10 -4.54 -3.10
CA ALA A 20 2.94 -4.90 -3.91
C ALA A 20 2.27 -6.19 -3.40
N ASN A 21 3.06 -7.21 -3.03
CA ASN A 21 2.53 -8.44 -2.46
C ASN A 21 1.78 -8.21 -1.15
N ILE A 22 2.37 -7.44 -0.23
CA ILE A 22 1.75 -7.10 1.06
C ILE A 22 0.41 -6.37 0.85
N VAL A 23 0.39 -5.37 -0.04
CA VAL A 23 -0.84 -4.61 -0.33
C VAL A 23 -1.89 -5.49 -0.97
N LEU A 24 -1.51 -6.36 -1.92
CA LEU A 24 -2.44 -7.27 -2.58
C LEU A 24 -3.05 -8.26 -1.59
N GLU A 25 -2.25 -8.81 -0.66
CA GLU A 25 -2.72 -9.70 0.39
C GLU A 25 -3.73 -8.99 1.33
N GLN A 26 -3.39 -7.79 1.82
CA GLN A 26 -4.26 -7.02 2.70
C GLN A 26 -5.56 -6.59 2.00
N CYS A 27 -5.47 -6.17 0.74
CA CYS A 27 -6.64 -5.80 -0.05
C CYS A 27 -7.48 -7.01 -0.41
N TRP A 28 -6.88 -8.18 -0.65
CA TRP A 28 -7.61 -9.42 -0.80
C TRP A 28 -8.42 -9.74 0.46
N ASP A 29 -7.79 -9.77 1.63
CA ASP A 29 -8.44 -10.09 2.90
C ASP A 29 -9.60 -9.13 3.24
N THR A 30 -9.46 -7.87 2.84
CA THR A 30 -10.45 -6.81 3.07
C THR A 30 -11.60 -6.86 2.07
N CYS A 31 -11.29 -7.07 0.79
CA CYS A 31 -12.23 -6.87 -0.31
C CYS A 31 -12.85 -8.16 -0.84
N TYR A 32 -12.28 -9.32 -0.53
CA TYR A 32 -12.84 -10.61 -0.95
C TYR A 32 -14.23 -10.84 -0.35
N ASP A 33 -15.18 -11.20 -1.21
CA ASP A 33 -16.54 -11.52 -0.76
C ASP A 33 -16.58 -12.91 -0.14
N ARG A 34 -16.71 -12.96 1.19
CA ARG A 34 -16.82 -14.20 1.95
C ARG A 34 -18.12 -14.97 1.73
N ASN A 35 -19.10 -14.37 1.04
CA ASN A 35 -20.38 -15.00 0.71
C ASN A 35 -20.40 -15.59 -0.71
N LEU A 36 -19.22 -15.91 -1.27
CA LEU A 36 -19.14 -16.76 -2.46
C LEU A 36 -19.46 -18.20 -2.07
N THR A 37 -20.41 -18.78 -2.79
CA THR A 37 -20.79 -20.18 -2.66
C THR A 37 -19.72 -21.07 -3.27
N ARG A 38 -19.66 -22.32 -2.80
CA ARG A 38 -18.75 -23.33 -3.36
C ARG A 38 -18.97 -23.56 -4.87
N ALA A 39 -20.22 -23.42 -5.33
CA ALA A 39 -20.55 -23.57 -6.74
C ALA A 39 -19.94 -22.44 -7.59
N GLU A 40 -20.10 -21.17 -7.15
CA GLU A 40 -19.51 -19.99 -7.81
C GLU A 40 -17.97 -20.10 -7.87
N LEU A 41 -17.33 -20.62 -6.81
CA LEU A 41 -15.88 -20.81 -6.78
C LEU A 41 -15.41 -21.96 -7.70
N ALA A 42 -16.18 -23.05 -7.77
CA ALA A 42 -15.82 -24.21 -8.58
C ALA A 42 -16.05 -23.98 -10.08
N SER A 43 -17.06 -23.19 -10.45
CA SER A 43 -17.33 -22.84 -11.85
C SER A 43 -16.46 -21.70 -12.36
N GLY A 44 -15.93 -20.86 -11.46
CA GLY A 44 -15.29 -19.59 -11.83
C GLY A 44 -16.28 -18.54 -12.34
N ASP A 45 -17.58 -18.82 -12.27
CA ASP A 45 -18.66 -17.96 -12.74
C ASP A 45 -19.24 -17.18 -11.55
N ILE A 46 -18.51 -16.14 -11.18
CA ILE A 46 -18.88 -15.23 -10.08
C ILE A 46 -19.86 -14.19 -10.64
N PRO A 47 -21.03 -13.95 -10.00
CA PRO A 47 -21.96 -12.94 -10.46
C PRO A 47 -21.31 -11.56 -10.61
N ASP A 48 -21.59 -10.88 -11.72
CA ASP A 48 -21.02 -9.57 -12.05
C ASP A 48 -21.10 -8.55 -10.90
N VAL A 49 -22.22 -8.53 -10.19
CA VAL A 49 -22.43 -7.60 -9.05
C VAL A 49 -21.42 -7.85 -7.93
N LYS A 50 -21.12 -9.13 -7.61
CA LYS A 50 -20.11 -9.49 -6.61
C LYS A 50 -18.72 -9.13 -7.11
N PHE A 51 -18.41 -9.46 -8.37
CA PHE A 51 -17.13 -9.14 -8.99
C PHE A 51 -16.84 -7.63 -9.01
N GLN A 52 -17.79 -6.82 -9.49
CA GLN A 52 -17.69 -5.35 -9.51
C GLN A 52 -17.50 -4.76 -8.11
N LYS A 53 -18.17 -5.31 -7.11
CA LYS A 53 -18.01 -4.87 -5.72
C LYS A 53 -16.61 -5.14 -5.20
N MET A 54 -16.07 -6.35 -5.45
CA MET A 54 -14.70 -6.72 -5.05
C MET A 54 -13.67 -5.84 -5.76
N ASP A 55 -13.80 -5.64 -7.07
CA ASP A 55 -12.92 -4.78 -7.88
C ASP A 55 -12.95 -3.31 -7.42
N ALA A 56 -14.14 -2.74 -7.20
CA ALA A 56 -14.27 -1.37 -6.70
C ALA A 56 -13.66 -1.19 -5.30
N CYS A 57 -13.77 -2.21 -4.43
CA CYS A 57 -13.10 -2.22 -3.14
C CYS A 57 -11.58 -2.29 -3.30
N ALA A 58 -11.07 -3.21 -4.12
CA ALA A 58 -9.64 -3.42 -4.32
C ALA A 58 -8.93 -2.14 -4.81
N ARG A 59 -9.51 -1.45 -5.80
CA ARG A 59 -8.96 -0.17 -6.30
C ARG A 59 -8.86 0.89 -5.21
N LYS A 60 -9.89 1.01 -4.36
CA LYS A 60 -9.90 1.96 -3.24
C LYS A 60 -8.89 1.57 -2.17
N CYS A 61 -8.78 0.29 -1.85
CA CYS A 61 -7.82 -0.23 -0.87
C CYS A 61 -6.39 0.08 -1.30
N VAL A 62 -6.02 -0.29 -2.52
CA VAL A 62 -4.68 -0.02 -3.09
C VAL A 62 -4.39 1.49 -3.09
N GLY A 63 -5.34 2.31 -3.56
CA GLY A 63 -5.18 3.78 -3.56
C GLY A 63 -4.88 4.34 -2.16
N ARG A 64 -5.63 3.89 -1.14
CA ARG A 64 -5.42 4.32 0.25
C ARG A 64 -4.07 3.88 0.82
N HIS A 65 -3.55 2.71 0.44
CA HIS A 65 -2.21 2.29 0.86
C HIS A 65 -1.13 3.26 0.37
N PHE A 66 -1.23 3.73 -0.87
CA PHE A 66 -0.31 4.75 -1.40
C PHE A 66 -0.47 6.10 -0.69
N GLU A 67 -1.71 6.53 -0.41
CA GLU A 67 -1.97 7.76 0.36
C GLU A 67 -1.35 7.70 1.77
N VAL A 68 -1.56 6.58 2.48
CA VAL A 68 -0.98 6.38 3.82
C VAL A 68 0.55 6.33 3.76
N MET A 69 1.12 5.64 2.77
CA MET A 69 2.57 5.62 2.58
C MET A 69 3.14 7.03 2.36
N LYS A 70 2.49 7.82 1.50
CA LYS A 70 2.86 9.22 1.27
C LYS A 70 2.85 10.02 2.57
N LEU A 71 1.76 9.94 3.35
CA LEU A 71 1.65 10.61 4.64
C LEU A 71 2.74 10.16 5.64
N MET A 72 3.07 8.87 5.66
CA MET A 72 4.15 8.35 6.49
C MET A 72 5.52 8.88 6.08
N MET A 73 5.79 8.99 4.77
CA MET A 73 7.04 9.56 4.26
C MET A 73 7.16 11.04 4.60
N GLU A 74 6.12 11.83 4.32
CA GLU A 74 6.06 13.25 4.67
C GLU A 74 6.25 13.45 6.19
N SER A 75 5.60 12.63 7.00
CA SER A 75 5.77 12.66 8.46
C SER A 75 7.19 12.29 8.93
N ARG A 76 7.87 11.37 8.24
CA ARG A 76 9.27 11.02 8.54
C ARG A 76 10.21 12.16 8.17
N GLU A 77 10.00 12.81 7.03
CA GLU A 77 10.79 13.97 6.61
C GLU A 77 10.64 15.14 7.57
N ILE A 78 9.41 15.42 8.03
CA ILE A 78 9.16 16.47 9.03
C ILE A 78 9.89 16.15 10.33
N ARG A 79 9.78 14.92 10.83
CA ARG A 79 10.50 14.49 12.04
C ARG A 79 12.02 14.60 11.91
N ALA A 80 12.58 14.21 10.77
CA ALA A 80 14.00 14.36 10.52
C ALA A 80 14.45 15.84 10.53
N LYS A 81 13.61 16.75 10.05
CA LYS A 81 13.86 18.20 10.13
C LYS A 81 13.77 18.72 11.56
N GLU A 82 12.78 18.29 12.33
CA GLU A 82 12.63 18.64 13.75
C GLU A 82 13.87 18.21 14.55
N GLU A 83 14.32 16.96 14.36
CA GLU A 83 15.51 16.42 15.00
C GLU A 83 16.77 17.19 14.61
N ALA A 84 16.96 17.50 13.32
CA ALA A 84 18.09 18.30 12.84
C ALA A 84 18.11 19.73 13.41
N GLN A 85 16.94 20.26 13.80
CA GLN A 85 16.79 21.57 14.41
C GLN A 85 16.73 21.52 15.95
N GLY A 86 16.81 20.34 16.56
CA GLY A 86 16.65 20.16 18.00
C GLY A 86 15.25 20.49 18.53
N LEU A 87 14.23 20.47 17.67
CA LEU A 87 12.84 20.74 18.01
C LEU A 87 12.16 19.49 18.57
N ALA A 88 11.14 19.69 19.41
CA ALA A 88 10.32 18.59 19.90
C ALA A 88 9.46 17.99 18.76
N PRO A 89 9.12 16.69 18.82
CA PRO A 89 8.28 16.06 17.81
C PRO A 89 6.93 16.77 17.62
N GLY A 90 6.56 17.04 16.37
CA GLY A 90 5.29 17.67 16.00
C GLY A 90 5.29 19.20 16.02
N THR A 91 6.40 19.85 16.37
CA THR A 91 6.55 21.32 16.38
C THR A 91 6.28 21.93 15.00
N LEU A 92 6.72 21.28 13.92
CA LEU A 92 6.53 21.76 12.54
C LEU A 92 5.21 21.26 11.92
N SER A 93 4.42 20.48 12.65
CA SER A 93 3.19 19.85 12.17
C SER A 93 1.91 20.53 12.67
N GLN A 94 2.03 21.53 13.56
CA GLN A 94 0.87 22.23 14.11
C GLN A 94 0.34 23.29 13.13
N PRO A 95 -0.99 23.34 12.87
CA PRO A 95 -1.57 24.45 12.15
C PRO A 95 -1.46 25.72 13.00
N SER A 96 -0.92 26.79 12.39
CA SER A 96 -0.92 28.15 12.94
C SER A 96 -2.33 28.74 13.05
#